data_AF-A0A6F9X1S6-F1
#
_entry.id   AF-A0A6F9X1S6-F1
#
_cell.length_a   1.000
_cell.length_b   1.000
_cell.length_c   1.000
_cell.angle_alpha   90.00
_cell.angle_beta   90.00
_cell.angle_gamma   90.00
#
_symmetry.space_group_name_H-M   'P 1'
#
loop_
_entity.id
_entity.type
_entity.pdbx_description
1 polymer ?
#
loop_
_entity_poly.entity_id
_entity_poly.type
_entity_poly.pdbx_seq_one_letter_code
_entity_poly.pdbx_strand_id
1 'polypeptide(L)'
;MRKSTIYLLFTACSVAACLLAVLHAAFRRHYDGRTERRHRATLVRELRLTDLCLFTDARYTRNPAMADRHAPFQEHPVALEHFPSGSFLSPPAGLERPHEHLR
;
A
#
# COMPACT_ATOMS: atom_id res chain seq x y z
N MET A 1 18.01 -18.31 -34.17
CA MET A 1 18.34 -17.82 -32.81
C MET A 1 18.17 -18.97 -31.82
N ARG A 2 19.06 -19.13 -30.83
CA ARG A 2 18.84 -20.16 -29.79
C ARG A 2 17.64 -19.78 -28.92
N LYS A 3 16.86 -20.77 -28.49
CA LYS A 3 15.70 -20.58 -27.59
C LYS A 3 16.08 -19.83 -26.30
N SER A 4 17.29 -20.07 -25.80
CA SER A 4 17.85 -19.36 -24.64
C SER A 4 18.05 -17.87 -24.88
N THR A 5 18.47 -17.46 -26.09
CA THR A 5 18.64 -16.05 -26.45
C THR A 5 17.30 -15.32 -26.45
N ILE A 6 16.23 -15.97 -26.94
CA ILE A 6 14.89 -15.40 -26.96
C ILE A 6 14.35 -15.23 -25.53
N TYR A 7 14.51 -16.25 -24.67
CA TYR A 7 14.10 -16.17 -23.27
C TYR A 7 14.86 -15.07 -22.51
N LEU A 8 16.18 -14.98 -22.66
CA LEU A 8 16.99 -13.95 -22.01
C LEU A 8 16.58 -12.53 -22.45
N LEU A 9 16.34 -12.33 -23.74
CA LEU A 9 15.86 -11.04 -24.25
C LEU A 9 14.49 -10.68 -23.69
N PHE A 10 13.57 -11.64 -23.64
CA PHE A 10 12.25 -11.43 -23.04
C PHE A 10 12.36 -11.05 -21.57
N THR A 11 13.09 -11.81 -20.76
CA THR A 11 13.28 -11.52 -19.33
C THR A 11 13.95 -10.16 -19.11
N ALA A 12 15.00 -9.84 -19.87
CA ALA A 12 15.68 -8.55 -19.78
C ALA A 12 14.73 -7.39 -20.12
N CYS A 13 13.89 -7.55 -21.15
CA CYS A 13 12.90 -6.56 -21.53
C CYS A 13 11.82 -6.39 -20.45
N SER A 14 11.33 -7.47 -19.85
CA SER A 14 10.38 -7.42 -18.73
C SER A 14 10.97 -6.70 -17.50
N VAL A 15 12.22 -7.01 -17.13
CA VAL A 15 12.90 -6.34 -16.02
C VAL A 15 13.08 -4.85 -16.32
N ALA A 16 13.51 -4.50 -17.54
CA ALA A 16 13.63 -3.11 -17.96
C ALA A 16 12.29 -2.37 -17.89
N ALA A 17 11.20 -3.00 -18.33
CA ALA A 17 9.85 -2.42 -18.25
C ALA A 17 9.42 -2.19 -16.79
N CYS A 18 9.67 -3.14 -15.89
CA CYS A 18 9.40 -2.98 -14.46
C CYS A 18 10.20 -1.82 -13.85
N LEU A 19 11.50 -1.73 -14.16
CA LEU A 19 12.36 -0.64 -13.68
C LEU A 19 11.88 0.72 -14.18
N LEU A 20 11.51 0.81 -15.45
CA LEU A 20 10.94 2.03 -16.04
C LEU A 20 9.62 2.42 -15.36
N ALA A 21 8.75 1.46 -15.04
CA ALA A 21 7.51 1.72 -14.32
C ALA A 21 7.77 2.28 -12.90
N VAL A 22 8.74 1.72 -12.17
CA VAL A 22 9.13 2.21 -10.84
C VAL A 22 9.71 3.63 -10.93
N LEU A 23 10.61 3.88 -11.89
CA LEU A 23 11.18 5.20 -12.11
C LEU A 23 10.10 6.22 -12.46
N HIS A 24 9.19 5.87 -13.38
CA HIS A 24 8.07 6.72 -13.76
C HIS A 24 7.18 7.07 -12.57
N ALA A 25 6.85 6.09 -11.73
CA ALA A 25 6.10 6.30 -10.50
C ALA A 25 6.84 7.21 -9.50
N ALA A 26 8.16 7.05 -9.37
CA ALA A 26 8.99 7.91 -8.51
C ALA A 26 8.98 9.38 -9.01
N PHE A 27 9.17 9.61 -10.31
CA PHE A 27 9.12 10.94 -10.91
C PHE A 27 7.74 11.59 -10.76
N ARG A 28 6.65 10.85 -11.04
CA ARG A 28 5.27 11.35 -10.86
C ARG A 28 4.95 11.72 -9.41
N ARG A 29 5.43 10.93 -8.43
CA ARG A 29 5.27 11.27 -7.01
C ARG A 29 5.93 12.59 -6.65
N HIS A 30 7.08 12.90 -7.25
CA HIS A 30 7.81 14.15 -7.01
C HIS A 30 7.15 15.36 -7.66
N TYR A 31 6.63 15.22 -8.88
CA TYR A 31 6.07 16.32 -9.67
C TYR A 31 4.61 16.62 -9.35
N ASP A 32 3.71 15.63 -9.46
CA ASP A 32 2.26 15.85 -9.37
C ASP A 32 1.70 15.51 -7.99
N GLY A 33 2.36 14.58 -7.28
CA GLY A 33 1.85 14.00 -6.05
C GLY A 33 1.61 15.00 -4.93
N ARG A 34 2.37 16.10 -4.85
CA ARG A 34 2.21 17.09 -3.78
C ARG A 34 0.97 17.97 -3.95
N THR A 35 0.70 18.40 -5.18
CA THR A 35 -0.44 19.29 -5.49
C THR A 35 -1.75 18.55 -5.30
N GLU A 36 -1.86 17.35 -5.85
CA GLU A 36 -3.05 16.50 -5.72
C GLU A 36 -3.31 16.11 -4.25
N ARG A 37 -2.27 15.73 -3.50
CA ARG A 37 -2.41 15.43 -2.07
C ARG A 37 -2.88 16.64 -1.26
N ARG A 38 -2.36 17.84 -1.54
CA ARG A 38 -2.80 19.07 -0.88
C ARG A 38 -4.26 19.38 -1.20
N HIS A 39 -4.66 19.25 -2.47
CA HIS A 39 -6.03 19.47 -2.87
C HIS A 39 -7.00 18.53 -2.15
N ARG A 40 -6.69 17.23 -2.12
CA ARG A 40 -7.46 16.23 -1.36
C ARG A 40 -7.50 16.52 0.14
N ALA A 41 -6.38 16.94 0.74
CA ALA A 41 -6.33 17.32 2.15
C ALA A 41 -7.21 18.54 2.46
N THR A 42 -7.25 19.52 1.55
CA THR A 42 -8.17 20.67 1.66
C THR A 42 -9.62 20.21 1.62
N LEU A 43 -10.00 19.36 0.67
CA LEU A 43 -11.36 18.83 0.57
C LEU A 43 -11.80 18.07 1.84
N VAL A 44 -10.92 17.23 2.39
CA VAL A 44 -11.16 16.51 3.65
C VAL A 44 -11.47 17.50 4.78
N ARG A 45 -10.67 18.56 4.88
CA ARG A 45 -10.85 19.60 5.89
C ARG A 45 -12.16 20.38 5.69
N GLU A 46 -12.45 20.81 4.47
CA GLU A 46 -13.64 21.60 4.15
C GLU A 46 -14.94 20.82 4.35
N LEU A 47 -14.94 19.55 3.95
CA LEU A 47 -16.08 18.64 4.14
C LEU A 47 -16.15 18.04 5.55
N ARG A 48 -15.20 18.38 6.43
CA ARG A 48 -15.09 17.86 7.80
C ARG A 48 -15.07 16.31 7.85
N LEU A 49 -14.43 15.69 6.88
CA LEU A 49 -14.20 14.26 6.86
C LEU A 49 -13.07 13.90 7.84
N THR A 50 -13.17 12.75 8.51
CA THR A 50 -12.13 12.28 9.42
C THR A 50 -10.83 11.96 8.67
N ASP A 51 -10.95 11.38 7.47
CA ASP A 51 -9.84 11.02 6.58
C ASP A 51 -10.34 10.70 5.15
N LEU A 52 -9.40 10.45 4.23
CA LEU A 52 -9.70 10.00 2.85
C LEU A 52 -9.97 8.50 2.82
N CYS A 53 -10.92 8.09 1.98
CA CYS A 53 -11.06 6.70 1.57
C CYS A 53 -9.85 6.28 0.71
N LEU A 54 -8.90 5.55 1.27
CA LEU A 54 -7.66 5.18 0.56
C LEU A 54 -7.84 3.97 -0.36
N PHE A 55 -8.62 2.99 0.09
CA PHE A 55 -8.92 1.74 -0.62
C PHE A 55 -10.41 1.43 -0.46
N THR A 56 -10.97 0.61 -1.34
CA THR A 56 -12.41 0.27 -1.32
C THR A 56 -12.69 -1.19 -1.03
N ASP A 57 -11.68 -2.05 -1.05
CA ASP A 57 -11.77 -3.48 -0.83
C ASP A 57 -11.90 -3.81 0.66
N ALA A 58 -10.84 -3.72 1.47
CA ALA A 58 -10.88 -4.01 2.90
C ALA A 58 -11.52 -2.86 3.70
N ARG A 59 -12.37 -3.21 4.67
CA ARG A 59 -13.10 -2.22 5.48
C ARG A 59 -12.17 -1.36 6.35
N TYR A 60 -11.13 -1.99 6.90
CA TYR A 60 -10.17 -1.35 7.81
C TYR A 60 -9.10 -0.54 7.07
N THR A 61 -9.07 -0.58 5.73
CA THR A 61 -8.14 0.20 4.89
C THR A 61 -8.80 1.39 4.21
N ARG A 62 -10.15 1.48 4.23
CA ARG A 62 -10.92 2.62 3.73
C ARG A 62 -10.60 3.89 4.50
N ASN A 63 -10.87 3.89 5.81
CA ASN A 63 -10.74 5.06 6.67
C ASN A 63 -9.88 4.71 7.90
N PRO A 64 -8.55 4.65 7.77
CA PRO A 64 -7.65 4.20 8.84
C PRO A 64 -7.83 4.94 10.17
N ALA A 65 -8.26 6.20 10.15
CA ALA A 65 -8.51 6.97 11.38
C ALA A 65 -9.73 6.46 12.18
N MET A 66 -10.69 5.84 11.51
CA MET A 66 -11.91 5.28 12.12
C MET A 66 -11.92 3.75 12.15
N ALA A 67 -10.94 3.10 11.52
CA ALA A 67 -10.86 1.65 11.44
C ALA A 67 -10.57 1.04 12.83
N ASP A 68 -11.24 -0.08 13.12
CA ASP A 68 -10.91 -0.92 14.26
C ASP A 68 -9.52 -1.53 14.09
N ARG A 69 -8.65 -1.37 15.09
CA ARG A 69 -7.28 -1.89 15.10
C ARG A 69 -7.22 -3.42 15.14
N HIS A 70 -8.29 -4.07 15.57
CA HIS A 70 -8.40 -5.53 15.63
C HIS A 70 -9.01 -6.12 14.37
N ALA A 71 -9.59 -5.31 13.48
CA ALA A 71 -10.22 -5.79 12.25
C ALA A 71 -9.33 -6.68 11.37
N PRO A 72 -8.02 -6.41 11.20
CA PRO A 72 -7.15 -7.30 10.42
C PRO A 72 -6.94 -8.69 11.05
N PHE A 73 -7.33 -8.88 12.32
CA PHE A 73 -7.11 -10.10 13.11
C PHE A 73 -8.42 -10.74 13.57
N GLN A 74 -9.56 -10.40 12.97
CA GLN A 74 -10.85 -11.02 13.29
C GLN A 74 -10.98 -12.45 12.74
N GLU A 75 -10.15 -12.79 11.76
CA GLU A 75 -10.06 -14.13 11.18
C GLU A 75 -9.11 -15.04 11.99
N HIS A 76 -9.10 -16.33 11.67
CA HIS A 76 -8.23 -17.29 12.34
C HIS A 76 -6.73 -16.92 12.18
N PRO A 77 -5.86 -17.26 13.16
CA PRO A 77 -4.42 -17.13 12.98
C PRO A 77 -3.99 -17.85 11.69
N VAL A 78 -3.24 -17.16 10.81
CA VAL A 78 -2.80 -17.64 9.49
C VAL A 78 -3.88 -17.64 8.39
N ALA A 79 -5.02 -16.98 8.61
CA ALA A 79 -5.99 -16.74 7.54
C ALA A 79 -5.39 -15.92 6.40
N LEU A 80 -5.62 -16.35 5.17
CA LEU A 80 -5.26 -15.56 3.99
C LEU A 80 -6.35 -14.53 3.73
N GLU A 81 -5.99 -13.25 3.81
CA GLU A 81 -6.86 -12.14 3.45
C GLU A 81 -7.04 -12.07 1.92
N HIS A 82 -8.28 -11.91 1.46
CA HIS A 82 -8.58 -11.75 0.02
C HIS A 82 -8.37 -10.33 -0.50
N PHE A 83 -8.30 -9.35 0.40
CA PHE A 83 -8.19 -7.94 0.05
C PHE A 83 -6.71 -7.53 -0.01
N PRO A 84 -6.18 -7.22 -1.21
CA PRO A 84 -4.78 -6.84 -1.36
C PRO A 84 -4.41 -5.57 -0.58
N SER A 85 -5.37 -4.69 -0.27
CA SER A 85 -5.06 -3.48 0.48
C SER A 85 -4.64 -3.72 1.92
N GLY A 86 -4.96 -4.87 2.52
CA GLY A 86 -4.53 -5.23 3.86
C GLY A 86 -3.01 -5.20 4.02
N SER A 87 -2.27 -5.54 2.97
CA SER A 87 -0.80 -5.55 2.95
C SER A 87 -0.15 -4.17 2.84
N PHE A 88 -0.92 -3.10 2.55
CA PHE A 88 -0.39 -1.74 2.42
C PHE A 88 -0.44 -0.92 3.70
N LEU A 89 -1.19 -1.35 4.72
CA LEU A 89 -1.19 -0.70 6.02
C LEU A 89 -0.16 -1.35 6.94
N SER A 90 0.71 -0.52 7.51
CA SER A 90 1.64 -0.99 8.54
C SER A 90 0.92 -1.16 9.88
N PRO A 91 1.39 -2.09 10.74
CA PRO A 91 0.93 -2.18 12.11
C PRO A 91 1.09 -0.84 12.85
N PRO A 92 0.25 -0.54 13.86
CA PRO A 92 0.44 0.64 14.69
C PRO A 92 1.82 0.62 15.34
N ALA A 93 2.53 1.76 15.35
CA ALA A 93 3.88 1.86 15.93
C ALA A 93 3.98 1.39 17.40
N GLY A 94 2.87 1.39 18.15
CA GLY A 94 2.81 0.87 19.52
C GLY A 94 2.95 -0.64 19.66
N LEU A 95 2.73 -1.41 18.58
CA LEU A 95 2.89 -2.87 18.54
C LEU A 95 4.33 -3.32 18.20
N GLU A 96 5.23 -2.41 17.82
CA GLU A 96 6.61 -2.75 17.46
C GLU A 96 7.50 -3.08 18.67
N ARG A 97 6.97 -2.98 19.91
CA ARG A 97 7.73 -3.37 21.11
C ARG A 97 7.87 -4.89 21.16
N PRO A 98 9.09 -5.45 21.14
CA PRO A 98 9.29 -6.87 21.35
C PRO A 98 8.69 -7.27 22.70
N HIS A 99 7.86 -8.31 22.71
CA HIS A 99 7.26 -8.90 23.91
C HIS A 99 8.29 -9.61 24.83
N GLU A 100 9.52 -9.13 24.91
CA GLU A 100 10.63 -9.78 25.63
C GLU A 100 10.50 -9.75 27.16
N HIS A 101 9.51 -9.05 27.72
CA HIS A 101 9.38 -8.83 29.18
C HIS A 101 8.23 -9.57 29.88
N LEU A 102 7.67 -10.63 29.30
CA LEU A 102 6.60 -11.44 29.94
C LEU A 102 7.10 -12.78 30.52
N ARG A 103 8.30 -12.80 31.12
CA ARG A 103 8.78 -13.93 31.94
C ARG A 103 9.09 -13.50 33.35
#